data_AF-A0A1Q4BZD9-F1
#
_entry.id   AF-A0A1Q4BZD9-F1
#
_cell.length_a   1.000
_cell.length_b   1.000
_cell.length_c   1.000
_cell.angle_alpha   90.00
_cell.angle_beta   90.00
_cell.angle_gamma   90.00
#
_symmetry.space_group_name_H-M   'P 1'
#
loop_
_entity.id
_entity.type
_entity.pdbx_description
1 polymer ?
#
loop_
_entity_poly.entity_id
_entity_poly.type
_entity_poly.pdbx_seq_one_letter_code
_entity_poly.pdbx_strand_id
1 'polypeptide(L)' 'MSERPAARDEWNAGDMGCGELVIELRKKLRQMPGEILKIIAYDPAASIDLAAWCRMTNNELVASDIPNKSFWIKSRMVWN' A
#
# COMPACT_ATOMS: atom_id res chain seq x y z
N MET A 1 -12.13 17.79 -7.88
CA MET A 1 -11.45 17.42 -6.62
C MET A 1 -11.46 15.92 -6.56
N SER A 2 -10.32 15.27 -6.83
CA SER A 2 -10.25 13.81 -6.92
C SER A 2 -10.59 13.21 -5.55
N GLU A 3 -11.74 12.55 -5.45
CA GLU A 3 -12.15 11.82 -4.25
C GLU A 3 -11.14 10.70 -4.01
N ARG A 4 -10.28 10.89 -3.02
CA ARG A 4 -9.30 9.87 -2.62
C ARG A 4 -10.07 8.71 -1.98
N PRO A 5 -9.67 7.45 -2.22
CA PRO A 5 -10.35 6.31 -1.62
C PRO A 5 -10.38 6.43 -0.10
N ALA A 6 -11.51 6.08 0.52
CA ALA A 6 -11.59 5.99 1.97
C ALA A 6 -10.65 4.87 2.44
N ALA A 7 -9.54 5.27 3.05
CA ALA A 7 -8.63 4.34 3.70
C ALA A 7 -9.11 4.10 5.13
N ARG A 8 -9.13 2.84 5.55
CA ARG A 8 -9.41 2.46 6.94
C ARG A 8 -8.33 2.96 7.87
N ASP A 9 -7.07 2.84 7.43
CA ASP A 9 -5.88 3.22 8.18
C ASP A 9 -4.90 3.99 7.29
N GLU A 10 -4.08 4.83 7.92
CA GLU A 10 -2.94 5.51 7.30
C GLU A 10 -1.64 5.07 7.98
N TRP A 11 -0.63 4.75 7.17
CA TRP A 11 0.69 4.37 7.64
C TRP A 11 1.79 5.16 6.92
N ASN A 12 2.58 5.90 7.68
CA ASN A 12 3.80 6.51 7.17
C ASN A 12 4.97 5.53 7.28
N ALA A 13 5.44 5.03 6.15
CA ALA A 13 6.60 4.16 6.04
C ALA A 13 7.92 4.94 5.88
N GLY A 14 7.87 6.26 5.69
CA GLY A 14 9.04 7.12 5.58
C GLY A 14 10.03 6.62 4.52
N ASP A 15 11.30 6.53 4.91
CA ASP A 15 12.41 6.05 4.08
C ASP A 15 12.70 4.54 4.24
N MET A 16 11.73 3.74 4.70
CA MET A 16 11.89 2.29 4.81
C MET A 16 12.32 1.69 3.47
N GLY A 17 13.34 0.83 3.50
CA GLY A 17 13.81 0.11 2.33
C GLY A 17 12.77 -0.87 1.78
N CYS A 18 12.86 -1.18 0.48
CA CYS A 18 11.88 -1.98 -0.26
C CYS A 18 11.52 -3.31 0.44
N GLY A 19 12.50 -3.98 1.08
CA GLY A 19 12.29 -5.25 1.76
C GLY A 19 11.48 -5.16 3.06
N GLU A 20 11.82 -4.22 3.95
CA GLU A 20 11.09 -4.02 5.21
C GLU A 20 9.69 -3.46 4.97
N LEU A 21 9.58 -2.56 3.98
CA LEU A 21 8.32 -1.96 3.54
C LEU A 21 7.28 -3.03 3.22
N VAL A 22 7.62 -4.00 2.35
CA VAL A 22 6.67 -5.04 1.92
C VAL A 22 6.33 -6.04 3.04
N ILE A 23 7.26 -6.29 3.96
CA ILE A 23 7.03 -7.17 5.11
C ILE A 23 6.01 -6.54 6.06
N GLU A 24 6.21 -5.28 6.43
CA GLU A 24 5.31 -4.56 7.33
C GLU A 24 3.96 -4.27 6.66
N LEU A 25 3.96 -3.93 5.37
CA LEU A 25 2.74 -3.80 4.57
C LEU A 25 1.93 -5.09 4.61
N ARG A 26 2.56 -6.25 4.37
CA ARG A 26 1.91 -7.56 4.44
C ARG A 26 1.29 -7.81 5.81
N LYS A 27 2.01 -7.50 6.90
CA LYS A 27 1.52 -7.69 8.27
C LYS A 27 0.28 -6.83 8.54
N LYS A 28 0.25 -5.59 8.05
CA LYS A 28 -0.89 -4.68 8.20
C LYS A 28 -2.08 -5.14 7.38
N LEU A 29 -1.90 -5.42 6.10
CA LEU A 29 -3.01 -5.84 5.23
C LEU A 29 -3.64 -7.16 5.66
N ARG A 30 -2.85 -8.10 6.21
CA ARG A 30 -3.40 -9.36 6.77
C ARG A 30 -4.39 -9.13 7.92
N GLN A 31 -4.22 -8.05 8.69
CA GLN A 31 -5.11 -7.71 9.81
C GLN A 31 -6.42 -7.04 9.34
N MET A 32 -6.50 -6.66 8.07
CA MET A 32 -7.65 -5.96 7.48
C MET A 32 -8.03 -6.50 6.08
N PRO A 33 -8.43 -7.78 5.95
CA PRO A 33 -8.81 -8.33 4.65
C PRO A 33 -9.96 -7.55 4.00
N GLY A 34 -9.83 -7.18 2.73
CA GLY A 34 -10.85 -6.42 1.97
C GLY A 34 -10.82 -4.91 2.15
N GLU A 35 -10.06 -4.40 3.12
CA GLU A 35 -9.98 -2.98 3.46
C GLU A 35 -8.85 -2.27 2.71
N ILE A 36 -8.93 -0.93 2.65
CA ILE A 36 -7.93 -0.08 2.01
C ILE A 36 -7.00 0.54 3.05
N LEU A 37 -5.69 0.36 2.88
CA LEU A 37 -4.64 1.03 3.65
C LEU A 37 -4.03 2.15 2.81
N LYS A 38 -3.92 3.35 3.39
CA LYS A 38 -3.11 4.42 2.82
C LYS A 38 -1.68 4.30 3.35
N ILE A 39 -0.70 4.24 2.45
CA ILE A 39 0.72 4.20 2.78
C ILE A 39 1.43 5.43 2.23
N ILE A 40 2.27 6.06 3.05
CA ILE A 40 3.14 7.18 2.65
C ILE A 40 4.57 6.64 2.60
N ALA A 41 5.19 6.61 1.42
CA ALA A 41 6.53 6.07 1.22
C ALA A 41 7.40 7.07 0.44
N TYR A 42 8.53 7.46 1.01
CA TYR A 42 9.38 8.52 0.44
C TYR A 42 10.30 8.05 -0.68
N ASP A 43 10.48 6.75 -0.82
CA ASP A 43 11.24 6.17 -1.92
C ASP A 43 10.55 6.43 -3.27
N PRO A 44 11.22 7.05 -4.27
CA PRO A 44 10.68 7.18 -5.62
C PRO A 44 10.34 5.83 -6.28
N ALA A 45 11.07 4.76 -5.93
CA ALA A 45 10.82 3.42 -6.46
C ALA A 45 9.57 2.75 -5.86
N ALA A 46 9.03 3.25 -4.74
CA ALA A 46 7.88 2.68 -4.06
C ALA A 46 6.67 2.51 -4.98
N SER A 47 6.45 3.44 -5.93
CA SER A 47 5.35 3.34 -6.89
C SER A 47 5.41 2.06 -7.75
N ILE A 48 6.60 1.70 -8.20
CA ILE A 48 6.85 0.53 -9.04
C ILE A 48 6.84 -0.73 -8.17
N ASP A 49 7.52 -0.68 -7.02
CA ASP A 49 7.64 -1.81 -6.11
C ASP A 49 6.30 -2.22 -5.50
N LEU A 50 5.51 -1.25 -5.03
CA LEU A 50 4.18 -1.52 -4.48
C LEU A 50 3.24 -2.08 -5.56
N ALA A 51 3.31 -1.55 -6.79
CA ALA A 51 2.50 -2.07 -7.89
C ALA A 51 2.89 -3.52 -8.26
N ALA A 52 4.20 -3.81 -8.34
CA ALA A 52 4.71 -5.16 -8.59
C ALA A 52 4.33 -6.11 -7.45
N TRP A 53 4.52 -5.69 -6.20
CA TRP A 53 4.18 -6.47 -5.02
C TRP A 53 2.69 -6.78 -4.93
N CYS A 54 1.82 -5.80 -5.23
CA CYS A 54 0.37 -6.00 -5.27
C CYS A 54 0.00 -7.10 -6.28
N ARG A 55 0.55 -7.02 -7.50
CA ARG A 55 0.35 -8.05 -8.54
C ARG A 55 0.83 -9.42 -8.10
N MET A 56 1.99 -9.53 -7.45
CA MET A 56 2.54 -10.80 -6.97
C MET A 56 1.76 -11.41 -5.81
N THR A 57 1.17 -10.58 -4.95
CA THR A 57 0.50 -11.02 -3.72
C THR A 57 -1.02 -11.11 -3.85
N ASN A 58 -1.54 -10.79 -5.03
CA ASN A 58 -2.97 -10.73 -5.33
C ASN A 58 -3.72 -9.66 -4.50
N ASN A 59 -2.99 -8.61 -4.08
CA ASN A 59 -3.54 -7.38 -3.53
C ASN A 59 -3.78 -6.36 -4.66
N GLU A 60 -4.53 -5.30 -4.38
CA GLU A 60 -4.92 -4.33 -5.40
C GLU A 60 -4.41 -2.93 -5.03
N LEU A 61 -3.64 -2.31 -5.93
CA LEU A 61 -3.26 -0.90 -5.80
C LEU A 61 -4.41 -0.05 -6.37
N VAL A 62 -5.20 0.56 -5.49
CA VAL A 62 -6.41 1.32 -5.83
C VAL A 62 -6.07 2.69 -6.40
N ALA A 63 -5.10 3.36 -5.79
CA ALA A 63 -4.67 4.68 -6.22
C ALA A 63 -3.23 4.96 -5.83
N SER A 64 -2.58 5.85 -6.57
CA SER A 64 -1.25 6.39 -6.25
C SER A 64 -1.21 7.89 -6.50
N ASP A 65 -0.63 8.62 -5.55
CA ASP A 65 -0.41 10.05 -5.59
C ASP A 65 1.09 10.28 -5.40
N ILE A 66 1.82 10.26 -6.52
CA ILE A 66 3.28 10.40 -6.55
C ILE A 66 3.75 11.74 -5.96
N PRO A 67 3.11 12.90 -6.26
CA PRO A 67 3.46 14.17 -5.63
C PRO A 67 3.36 14.15 -4.10
N ASN A 68 2.30 13.53 -3.55
CA ASN A 68 2.10 13.41 -2.10
C ASN A 68 2.69 12.13 -1.51
N LYS A 69 3.44 11.37 -2.31
CA LYS A 69 4.09 10.11 -1.92
C LYS A 69 3.16 9.13 -1.21
N SER A 70 1.88 9.14 -1.61
CA SER A 70 0.79 8.42 -0.95
C SER A 70 0.23 7.35 -1.89
N PHE A 71 -0.04 6.16 -1.37
CA PHE A 71 -0.57 5.04 -2.14
C PHE A 71 -1.73 4.39 -1.38
N TRP A 72 -2.75 3.93 -2.07
CA TRP A 72 -3.91 3.25 -1.50
C TRP A 72 -3.90 1.80 -1.96
N ILE A 73 -3.73 0.89 -1.02
CA ILE A 73 -3.64 -0.54 -1.31
C ILE A 73 -4.80 -1.24 -0.62
N LYS A 74 -5.61 -1.92 -1.41
CA LYS A 74 -6.68 -2.79 -0.92
C LYS A 74 -6.12 -4.18 -0.63
N SER A 75 -6.32 -4.60 0.61
CA SER A 75 -6.01 -5.94 1.06
C SER A 75 -6.89 -6.96 0.35
N ARG A 76 -6.29 -8.05 -0.10
CA ARG A 76 -7.02 -9.22 -0.58
C ARG A 76 -7.95 -9.77 0.50
N MET A 77 -9.09 -10.33 0.08
CA MET A 77 -10.06 -10.90 1.02
C MET A 77 -9.59 -12.21 1.68
N VAL A 78 -8.79 -13.00 0.96
CA VAL A 78 -8.34 -14.31 1.45
C VAL A 78 -6.82 -14.31 1.61
N TRP A 79 -6.37 -14.41 2.85
CA TRP A 79 -4.97 -14.63 3.20
C TRP A 79 -4.76 -16.11 3.55
N ASN A 80 -4.75 -16.96 2.52
CA ASN A 80 -4.32 -18.36 2.66
C ASN A 80 -2.82 -18.44 2.99
#